data_AF-A0A4R9BTZ0-F1
#
_entry.id   AF-A0A4R9BTZ0-F1
#
_cell.length_a   1.000
_cell.length_b   1.000
_cell.length_c   1.000
_cell.angle_alpha   90.00
_cell.angle_beta   90.00
_cell.angle_gamma   90.00
#
_symmetry.space_group_name_H-M   'P 1'
#
loop_
_entity.id
_entity.type
_entity.pdbx_description
1 polymer ?
#
loop_
_entity_poly.entity_id
_entity_poly.type
_entity_poly.pdbx_seq_one_letter_code
_entity_poly.pdbx_strand_id
1 'polypeptide(L)'
;MMNFLAQAGIGDRIQAIRKQHAIRSARALADLIPGDNVTESIVQNIEAGGKDDLLVSQLLNIAKALRVSPIFLLAPHRHTLSPVRHRQPQLALR
;
A
#
# COMPACT_ATOMS: atom_id res chain seq x y z
N MET A 1 14.17 5.93 4.81
CA MET A 1 12.89 6.36 4.22
C MET A 1 12.37 5.19 3.38
N MET A 2 11.22 4.60 3.70
CA MET A 2 10.64 3.53 2.87
C MET A 2 10.05 4.17 1.61
N ASN A 3 10.43 3.68 0.42
CA ASN A 3 9.91 4.20 -0.83
C ASN A 3 8.53 3.57 -1.08
N PHE A 4 7.47 4.13 -0.47
CA PHE A 4 6.07 3.75 -0.76
C PHE A 4 5.76 3.79 -2.27
N LEU A 5 6.59 4.51 -3.04
CA LEU A 5 6.56 4.70 -4.49
C LEU A 5 6.72 3.42 -5.35
N ALA A 6 7.10 2.26 -4.78
CA ALA A 6 7.41 1.05 -5.56
C ALA A 6 6.39 -0.11 -5.44
N GLN A 7 5.34 0.03 -4.63
CA GLN A 7 4.45 -1.09 -4.29
C GLN A 7 3.23 -1.18 -5.21
N ALA A 8 3.03 -2.36 -5.82
CA ALA A 8 2.10 -2.58 -6.92
C ALA A 8 0.64 -2.69 -6.43
N GLY A 9 0.41 -3.30 -5.26
CA GLY A 9 -0.93 -3.55 -4.70
C GLY A 9 -1.15 -3.00 -3.28
N ILE A 10 -2.41 -2.99 -2.83
CA ILE A 10 -2.76 -2.60 -1.46
C ILE A 10 -2.16 -3.55 -0.42
N GLY A 11 -2.09 -4.85 -0.73
CA GLY A 11 -1.46 -5.87 0.11
C GLY A 11 0.01 -5.56 0.40
N ASP A 12 0.76 -5.14 -0.63
CA ASP A 12 2.15 -4.73 -0.48
C ASP A 12 2.30 -3.56 0.51
N ARG A 13 1.40 -2.57 0.42
CA ARG A 13 1.38 -1.39 1.28
C ARG A 13 1.04 -1.75 2.73
N ILE A 14 0.02 -2.58 2.92
CA ILE A 14 -0.34 -3.12 4.24
C ILE A 14 0.87 -3.84 4.85
N GLN A 15 1.49 -4.75 4.10
CA GLN A 15 2.64 -5.52 4.59
C GLN A 15 3.83 -4.63 4.95
N ALA A 16 4.12 -3.62 4.13
CA ALA A 16 5.24 -2.72 4.35
C ALA A 16 5.08 -1.86 5.60
N ILE A 17 3.89 -1.26 5.79
CA ILE A 17 3.57 -0.45 6.97
C ILE A 17 3.59 -1.35 8.21
N ARG A 18 3.00 -2.55 8.13
CA ARG A 18 3.01 -3.54 9.22
C ARG A 18 4.44 -3.84 9.70
N LYS A 19 5.35 -4.15 8.77
CA LYS A 19 6.77 -4.41 9.07
C LYS A 19 7.46 -3.19 9.70
N GLN A 20 7.14 -1.98 9.23
CA GLN A 20 7.71 -0.72 9.74
C GLN A 20 7.25 -0.42 11.17
N HIS A 21 6.02 -0.80 11.53
CA HIS A 21 5.46 -0.70 12.88
C HIS A 21 5.82 -1.90 13.78
N ALA A 22 6.82 -2.70 13.39
CA ALA A 22 7.28 -3.90 14.10
C ALA A 22 6.20 -5.00 14.30
N ILE A 23 5.11 -4.96 13.53
CA ILE A 23 4.09 -6.01 13.52
C ILE A 23 4.59 -7.12 12.59
N ARG A 24 4.99 -8.26 13.16
CA ARG A 24 5.82 -9.25 12.43
C ARG A 24 5.03 -10.22 11.57
N SER A 25 3.75 -10.49 11.87
CA SER A 25 2.91 -11.44 11.11
C SER A 25 1.54 -10.87 10.74
N ALA A 26 0.86 -11.51 9.78
CA ALA A 26 -0.54 -11.26 9.47
C ALA A 26 -1.44 -11.50 10.70
N ARG A 27 -1.18 -12.59 11.43
CA ARG A 27 -1.81 -12.87 12.74
C ARG A 27 -1.68 -11.70 13.71
N ALA A 28 -0.48 -11.15 13.87
CA ALA A 28 -0.23 -10.04 14.78
C ALA A 28 -0.96 -8.76 14.36
N LEU A 29 -1.26 -8.56 13.07
CA LEU A 29 -2.12 -7.46 12.63
C LEU A 29 -3.59 -7.74 12.94
N ALA A 30 -4.06 -8.96 12.68
CA ALA A 30 -5.43 -9.37 12.98
C ALA A 30 -5.74 -9.25 14.49
N ASP A 31 -4.81 -9.66 15.36
CA ASP A 31 -4.97 -9.58 16.82
C ASP A 31 -5.07 -8.12 17.35
N LEU A 32 -4.66 -7.11 16.57
CA LEU A 32 -4.83 -5.70 16.91
C LEU A 32 -6.21 -5.14 16.55
N ILE A 33 -7.00 -5.89 15.77
CA ILE A 33 -8.31 -5.48 15.29
C ILE A 33 -9.36 -6.24 16.12
N PRO A 34 -10.10 -5.56 17.00
CA PRO A 34 -11.13 -6.22 17.79
C PRO A 34 -12.29 -6.71 16.91
N GLY A 35 -12.79 -7.90 17.23
CA GLY A 35 -13.87 -8.57 16.50
C GLY A 35 -13.40 -9.35 15.27
N ASP A 36 -14.21 -10.30 14.81
CA ASP A 36 -13.82 -11.26 13.78
C ASP A 36 -13.91 -10.71 12.34
N ASN A 37 -13.93 -9.38 12.16
CA ASN A 37 -14.07 -8.74 10.84
C ASN A 37 -12.80 -8.83 9.98
N VAL A 38 -11.63 -8.89 10.61
CA VAL A 38 -10.32 -9.02 9.95
C VAL A 38 -9.55 -10.15 10.61
N THR A 39 -9.63 -11.34 10.02
CA THR A 39 -8.90 -12.53 10.48
C THR A 39 -7.51 -12.60 9.86
N GLU A 40 -6.65 -13.48 10.39
CA GLU A 40 -5.34 -13.76 9.80
C GLU A 40 -5.44 -14.16 8.33
N SER A 41 -6.36 -15.07 7.99
CA SER A 41 -6.55 -15.57 6.62
C SER A 41 -6.95 -14.45 5.67
N ILE A 42 -7.79 -13.51 6.13
CA ILE A 42 -8.14 -12.32 5.35
C ILE A 42 -6.90 -11.46 5.09
N VAL A 43 -6.09 -11.19 6.12
CA VAL A 43 -4.85 -10.41 5.97
C VAL A 43 -3.86 -11.11 5.01
N GLN A 44 -3.71 -12.43 5.12
CA GLN A 44 -2.84 -13.21 4.24
C GLN A 44 -3.31 -13.16 2.78
N ASN A 45 -4.62 -13.32 2.53
CA ASN A 45 -5.19 -13.22 1.18
C ASN A 45 -4.96 -11.83 0.55
N ILE A 46 -5.16 -10.78 1.33
CA ILE A 46 -4.91 -9.39 0.88
C ILE A 46 -3.43 -9.19 0.57
N GLU A 47 -2.52 -9.60 1.46
CA GLU A 47 -1.07 -9.48 1.25
C GLU A 47 -0.57 -10.33 0.07
N ALA A 48 -1.23 -11.45 -0.23
CA ALA A 48 -0.92 -12.29 -1.40
C ALA A 48 -1.44 -11.74 -2.73
N GLY A 49 -2.20 -10.64 -2.73
CA GLY A 49 -2.79 -10.06 -3.94
C GLY A 49 -3.98 -10.86 -4.47
N GLY A 50 -4.69 -11.59 -3.61
CA GLY A 50 -5.92 -12.30 -3.96
C GLY A 50 -7.00 -11.36 -4.49
N LYS A 51 -7.87 -11.86 -5.37
CA LYS A 51 -9.02 -11.15 -5.95
C LYS A 51 -10.20 -10.98 -4.98
N ASP A 52 -9.96 -10.99 -3.67
CA ASP A 52 -11.03 -10.81 -2.70
C ASP A 52 -11.39 -9.32 -2.63
N ASP A 53 -12.69 -9.01 -2.74
CA ASP A 53 -13.22 -7.67 -2.55
C ASP A 53 -12.89 -7.19 -1.12
N LEU A 54 -11.91 -6.30 -0.99
CA LEU A 54 -11.59 -5.68 0.28
C LEU A 54 -12.77 -4.83 0.73
N LEU A 55 -13.47 -5.26 1.78
CA LEU A 55 -14.57 -4.49 2.33
C LEU A 55 -14.04 -3.16 2.91
N VAL A 56 -14.81 -2.09 2.76
CA VAL A 56 -14.45 -0.77 3.33
C VAL A 56 -14.24 -0.86 4.84
N SER A 57 -15.04 -1.67 5.55
CA SER A 57 -14.86 -1.90 6.99
C SER A 57 -13.50 -2.52 7.32
N GLN A 58 -13.06 -3.51 6.55
CA GLN A 58 -11.75 -4.15 6.71
C GLN A 58 -10.62 -3.16 6.43
N LEU A 59 -10.73 -2.36 5.36
CA LEU A 59 -9.78 -1.30 5.05
C LEU A 59 -9.62 -0.31 6.22
N LEU A 60 -10.73 0.20 6.75
CA LEU A 60 -10.73 1.19 7.82
C LEU A 60 -10.18 0.61 9.13
N ASN A 61 -10.53 -0.64 9.44
CA ASN A 61 -10.02 -1.35 10.60
C ASN A 61 -8.52 -1.62 10.51
N ILE A 62 -8.03 -2.04 9.34
CA ILE A 62 -6.59 -2.23 9.08
C ILE A 62 -5.84 -0.90 9.19
N ALA A 63 -6.34 0.17 8.57
CA ALA A 63 -5.73 1.50 8.66
C ALA A 63 -5.63 1.99 10.11
N LYS A 64 -6.71 1.80 10.89
CA LYS A 64 -6.74 2.13 12.31
C LYS A 64 -5.72 1.33 13.11
N ALA A 65 -5.64 0.01 12.91
CA ALA A 65 -4.68 -0.84 13.61
C ALA A 65 -3.23 -0.48 13.28
N LEU A 66 -2.96 -0.12 12.02
CA LEU A 66 -1.65 0.36 11.55
C LEU A 66 -1.36 1.81 11.95
N ARG A 67 -2.32 2.53 12.52
CA ARG A 67 -2.22 3.96 12.91
C ARG A 67 -1.83 4.87 11.74
N VAL A 68 -2.42 4.62 10.57
CA VAL A 68 -2.23 5.43 9.35
C VAL A 68 -3.57 5.88 8.78
N SER A 69 -3.57 6.97 8.01
CA SER A 69 -4.77 7.34 7.24
C SER A 69 -5.06 6.28 6.17
N PRO A 70 -6.34 5.89 5.94
CA PRO A 70 -6.71 4.92 4.91
C PRO A 70 -6.21 5.26 3.50
N ILE A 71 -6.02 6.57 3.22
CA ILE A 71 -5.47 7.04 1.94
C ILE A 71 -4.06 6.48 1.68
N PHE A 72 -3.24 6.25 2.71
CA PHE A 72 -1.91 5.64 2.53
C PHE A 72 -1.96 4.17 2.08
N LEU A 73 -3.08 3.47 2.34
CA LEU A 73 -3.29 2.11 1.86
C LEU A 73 -3.85 2.09 0.43
N LEU A 74 -4.65 3.11 0.08
CA LEU A 74 -5.32 3.20 -1.22
C LEU A 74 -4.45 3.80 -2.32
N ALA A 75 -3.62 4.80 -2.00
CA ALA A 75 -2.90 5.57 -2.99
C ALA A 75 -1.94 4.69 -3.82
N PRO A 76 -2.18 4.50 -5.12
CA PRO A 76 -1.23 3.86 -6.01
C PRO A 76 -0.19 4.90 -6.41
N HIS A 77 1.04 4.74 -5.92
CA HIS A 77 2.12 5.64 -6.30
C HIS A 77 2.77 5.17 -7.59
N ARG A 78 2.04 5.22 -8.73
CA ARG A 78 2.67 4.98 -10.03
C ARG A 78 3.56 6.18 -10.38
N HIS A 79 4.86 5.94 -10.35
CA HIS A 79 5.85 6.77 -11.02
C HIS A 79 5.64 6.70 -12.54
N THR A 80 4.96 7.69 -13.10
CA THR A 80 5.11 8.07 -14.51
C THR A 80 5.10 9.60 -14.65
N LEU A 81 6.04 10.25 -13.98
CA LEU A 81 6.63 11.46 -14.56
C LEU A 81 7.74 10.99 -15.51
N SER A 82 7.38 10.57 -16.72
CA SER A 82 8.37 10.64 -17.80
C SER A 82 8.81 12.10 -17.88
N PRO A 83 10.11 12.43 -17.80
CA PRO A 83 10.53 13.79 -18.04
C PRO A 83 10.04 14.18 -19.43
N VAL A 84 9.26 15.27 -19.51
CA VAL A 84 8.95 15.90 -20.78
C VAL A 84 10.29 16.27 -21.38
N ARG A 85 10.76 15.46 -22.34
CA ARG A 85 11.95 15.76 -23.11
C ARG A 85 11.58 16.92 -24.02
N HIS A 86 11.71 18.14 -23.52
CA HIS A 86 11.67 19.32 -24.37
C HIS A 86 12.79 19.14 -25.40
N ARG A 87 12.44 18.77 -26.63
CA ARG A 87 13.38 18.89 -27.75
C ARG A 87 13.70 20.37 -27.85
N GLN A 88 14.91 20.76 -27.43
CA GLN A 88 15.45 22.03 -27.86
C GLN A 88 15.56 21.96 -29.39
N PRO A 89 14.93 22.88 -30.15
CA PRO A 89 15.24 22.99 -31.57
C PRO A 89 16.72 23.35 -31.67
N GLN A 90 17.49 22.55 -32.40
CA GLN A 90 18.88 22.90 -32.70
C GLN A 90 18.88 24.16 -33.55
N LEU A 91 19.03 25.32 -32.91
CA LEU A 91 19.54 26.52 -33.53
C LEU A 91 21.06 26.35 -33.66
N ALA A 92 21.47 25.55 -34.65
CA ALA A 92 22.80 25.66 -35.21
C ALA A 92 22.69 26.50 -36.47
N LEU A 93 22.72 27.82 -36.28
CA LEU A 93 23.29 28.71 -37.28
C LEU A 93 24.77 28.31 -37.45
N ARG A 94 25.13 27.79 -38.63
CA ARG A 94 26.32 28.17 -39.41
C ARG A 94 26.45 27.30 -40.66
#